data_AF-A0ABD4API2-F1
#
_entry.id   AF-A0ABD4API2-F1
#
_cell.length_a   1.000
_cell.length_b   1.000
_cell.length_c   1.000
_cell.angle_alpha   90.00
_cell.angle_beta   90.00
_cell.angle_gamma   90.00
#
_symmetry.space_group_name_H-M   'P 1'
#
loop_
_entity.id
_entity.type
_entity.pdbx_description
1 polymer ?
#
loop_
_entity_poly.entity_id
_entity_poly.type
_entity_poly.pdbx_seq_one_letter_code
_entity_poly.pdbx_strand_id
1 'polypeptide(L)'
;MKHSTHITIRVARPLDCTGLTAERVAQDFLATHATRSWTYDVADEWISVGERRPTKEDADAHGNVQAWNAEGYGAIVGFDYVSPSFSEYTHWKAMPAGPTGQDAC
;
A
#
# COMPACT_ATOMS: atom_id res chain seq x y z
N MET A 1 -22.78 -11.90 -19.70
CA MET A 1 -21.77 -11.49 -18.69
C MET A 1 -20.95 -10.36 -19.30
N LYS A 2 -20.97 -9.15 -18.72
CA LYS A 2 -20.08 -8.06 -19.15
C LYS A 2 -18.72 -8.32 -18.49
N HIS A 3 -17.73 -8.75 -19.26
CA HIS A 3 -16.36 -8.81 -18.76
C HIS A 3 -15.89 -7.37 -18.54
N SER A 4 -15.40 -7.08 -17.34
CA SER A 4 -14.74 -5.80 -17.08
C SER A 4 -13.57 -5.67 -18.07
N THR A 5 -13.58 -4.61 -18.87
CA THR A 5 -12.51 -4.30 -19.84
C THR A 5 -11.29 -3.67 -19.17
N HIS A 6 -11.31 -3.53 -17.84
CA HIS A 6 -10.29 -2.89 -17.04
C HIS A 6 -9.50 -3.95 -16.27
N ILE A 7 -8.19 -4.01 -16.52
CA ILE A 7 -7.26 -4.92 -15.84
C ILE A 7 -6.33 -4.06 -14.98
N THR A 8 -6.24 -4.37 -13.69
CA THR A 8 -5.28 -3.74 -12.78
C THR A 8 -4.15 -4.73 -12.49
N ILE A 9 -2.91 -4.34 -12.74
CA ILE A 9 -1.71 -5.12 -12.41
C ILE A 9 -1.18 -4.71 -11.04
N ARG A 10 -0.67 -5.67 -10.27
CA ARG A 10 0.01 -5.39 -8.99
C ARG A 10 1.51 -5.49 -9.16
N VAL A 11 2.23 -4.43 -8.81
CA VAL A 11 3.68 -4.32 -9.00
C VAL A 11 4.36 -4.19 -7.65
N ALA A 12 5.15 -5.19 -7.27
CA ALA A 12 6.01 -5.11 -6.08
C ALA A 12 7.28 -4.32 -6.38
N ARG A 13 7.87 -3.69 -5.37
CA ARG A 13 9.21 -3.08 -5.53
C ARG A 13 10.23 -4.14 -5.95
N PRO A 14 11.12 -3.83 -6.90
CA PRO A 14 12.25 -4.70 -7.21
C PRO A 14 13.19 -4.79 -6.01
N LEU A 15 13.38 -5.99 -5.45
CA LEU A 15 14.26 -6.21 -4.29
C LEU A 15 15.75 -5.99 -4.62
N ASP A 16 16.13 -6.18 -5.88
CA ASP A 16 17.54 -6.22 -6.33
C ASP A 16 18.00 -4.97 -7.10
N CYS A 17 17.14 -3.95 -7.23
CA CYS A 17 17.45 -2.75 -8.02
C CYS A 17 17.39 -1.49 -7.14
N THR A 18 18.53 -1.06 -6.60
CA THR A 18 18.63 0.23 -5.92
C THR A 18 18.34 1.36 -6.91
N GLY A 19 17.30 2.16 -6.64
CA GLY A 19 16.94 3.35 -7.43
C GLY A 19 15.78 3.19 -8.40
N LEU A 20 15.17 2.00 -8.50
CA LEU A 20 13.92 1.80 -9.24
C LEU A 20 12.74 1.64 -8.27
N THR A 21 11.70 2.44 -8.45
CA THR A 21 10.47 2.33 -7.67
C THR A 21 9.46 1.41 -8.37
N ALA A 22 8.51 0.85 -7.62
CA ALA A 22 7.44 0.04 -8.20
C ALA A 22 6.60 0.83 -9.22
N GLU A 23 6.41 2.13 -8.98
CA GLU A 23 5.73 3.05 -9.90
C GLU A 23 6.48 3.16 -11.22
N ARG A 24 7.83 3.24 -11.18
CA ARG A 24 8.62 3.32 -12.40
C ARG A 24 8.49 2.07 -13.26
N VAL A 25 8.56 0.90 -12.63
CA VAL A 25 8.36 -0.40 -13.30
C VAL A 25 6.96 -0.50 -13.90
N ALA A 26 5.95 -0.07 -13.15
CA ALA A 26 4.57 -0.07 -13.62
C ALA A 26 4.35 0.86 -14.81
N GLN A 27 4.92 2.07 -14.76
CA GLN A 27 4.85 3.03 -15.86
C GLN A 27 5.54 2.52 -17.13
N ASP A 28 6.73 1.93 -17.02
CA ASP A 28 7.46 1.38 -18.16
C ASP A 28 6.68 0.21 -18.81
N PHE A 29 6.04 -0.63 -17.98
CA PHE A 29 5.16 -1.68 -18.46
C PHE A 29 3.92 -1.12 -19.19
N LEU A 30 3.24 -0.14 -18.61
CA LEU A 30 2.06 0.49 -19.23
C LEU A 30 2.42 1.21 -20.54
N ALA A 31 3.56 1.88 -20.60
CA ALA A 31 4.04 2.52 -21.83
C ALA A 31 4.24 1.52 -22.97
N THR A 32 4.73 0.32 -22.67
CA THR A 32 4.92 -0.77 -23.64
C THR A 32 3.58 -1.40 -24.08
N HIS A 33 2.54 -1.28 -23.26
CA HIS A 33 1.21 -1.87 -23.48
C HIS A 33 0.09 -0.83 -23.65
N ALA A 34 0.43 0.38 -24.10
CA ALA A 34 -0.44 1.56 -24.13
C ALA A 34 -1.75 1.40 -24.95
N THR A 35 -1.90 0.35 -25.75
CA THR A 35 -3.13 0.03 -26.50
C THR A 35 -4.22 -0.60 -25.62
N ARG A 36 -3.94 -0.92 -24.35
CA ARG A 36 -4.89 -1.53 -23.41
C ARG A 36 -5.24 -0.57 -22.28
N SER A 37 -6.50 -0.59 -21.84
CA SER A 37 -6.95 0.17 -20.65
C SER A 37 -6.53 -0.56 -19.38
N TRP A 38 -5.25 -0.47 -19.06
CA TRP A 38 -4.64 -1.10 -17.89
C TRP A 38 -4.27 -0.04 -16.85
N THR A 39 -4.51 -0.37 -15.58
CA THR A 39 -4.05 0.41 -14.43
C THR A 39 -3.08 -0.43 -13.60
N TYR A 40 -2.35 0.22 -12.69
CA TYR A 40 -1.49 -0.49 -11.77
C TYR A 40 -1.78 -0.09 -10.33
N ASP A 41 -1.45 -1.01 -9.43
CA ASP A 41 -1.42 -0.84 -7.99
C ASP A 41 -0.03 -1.27 -7.52
N VAL A 42 0.59 -0.49 -6.63
CA VAL A 42 1.85 -0.90 -6.01
C VAL A 42 1.51 -1.89 -4.92
N ALA A 43 2.11 -3.08 -4.97
CA ALA A 43 1.81 -4.12 -4.00
C ALA A 43 2.04 -3.59 -2.57
N ASP A 44 1.08 -3.86 -1.68
CA ASP A 44 1.07 -3.53 -0.24
C ASP A 44 2.43 -3.82 0.42
N GLU A 45 3.33 -2.85 0.38
CA GLU A 45 4.66 -2.95 0.95
C GLU A 45 4.65 -2.37 2.36
N TRP A 46 5.27 -3.11 3.27
CA TRP A 46 5.49 -2.66 4.62
C TRP A 46 6.57 -1.58 4.62
N ILE A 47 6.18 -0.35 4.95
CA ILE A 47 7.07 0.82 5.02
C ILE A 47 7.75 0.81 6.39
N SER A 48 9.08 0.86 6.41
CA SER A 48 9.82 0.99 7.68
C SER A 48 9.52 2.33 8.34
N VAL A 49 9.28 2.30 9.65
CA VAL A 49 9.07 3.51 10.46
C VAL A 49 10.29 4.44 10.42
N GLY A 50 11.49 3.90 10.17
CA GLY A 50 12.71 4.68 9.97
C GLY A 50 12.83 5.34 8.60
N GLU A 51 12.19 4.79 7.57
CA GLU A 51 12.15 5.38 6.21
C GLU A 51 11.15 6.53 6.17
N ARG A 52 9.92 6.28 6.64
CA ARG A 52 8.83 7.26 6.64
C ARG A 52 7.83 6.93 7.74
N ARG A 53 7.34 7.96 8.43
CA ARG A 53 6.23 7.83 9.38
C ARG A 53 4.89 7.91 8.64
N PRO A 54 3.86 7.17 9.07
CA PRO A 54 2.54 7.38 8.52
C PRO A 54 2.05 8.79 8.87
N THR A 55 1.32 9.40 7.95
CA THR A 55 0.64 10.67 8.16
C THR A 55 -0.86 10.46 8.19
N LYS A 56 -1.60 11.54 8.43
CA LYS A 56 -3.06 11.49 8.44
C LYS A 56 -3.64 11.06 7.09
N GLU A 57 -2.93 11.34 6.00
CA GLU A 57 -3.33 10.97 4.63
C GLU A 57 -3.17 9.46 4.35
N ASP A 58 -2.28 8.77 5.07
CA ASP A 58 -2.09 7.32 4.93
C ASP A 58 -3.07 6.50 5.79
N ALA A 59 -3.71 7.16 6.75
CA ALA A 59 -4.60 6.55 7.70
C ALA A 59 -6.02 6.40 7.16
N ASP A 60 -6.78 5.47 7.73
CA ASP A 60 -8.21 5.37 7.45
C ASP A 60 -9.01 6.57 8.00
N ALA A 61 -10.33 6.57 7.80
CA ALA A 61 -11.22 7.62 8.29
C ALA A 61 -11.20 7.80 9.82
N HIS A 62 -10.66 6.82 10.56
CA HIS A 62 -10.51 6.84 12.00
C HIS A 62 -9.09 7.18 12.46
N GLY A 63 -8.16 7.46 11.54
CA GLY A 63 -6.77 7.75 11.85
C GLY A 63 -5.94 6.50 12.13
N ASN A 64 -6.35 5.32 11.69
CA ASN A 64 -5.61 4.08 11.90
C ASN A 64 -4.84 3.63 10.66
N VAL A 65 -3.72 2.95 10.93
CA VAL A 65 -2.92 2.22 9.94
C VAL A 65 -2.73 0.77 10.40
N GLN A 66 -2.32 -0.09 9.49
CA GLN A 66 -1.83 -1.41 9.87
C GLN A 66 -0.35 -1.30 10.22
N ALA A 67 0.02 -1.67 11.44
CA ALA A 67 1.40 -1.64 11.93
C ALA A 67 1.92 -3.06 12.17
N TRP A 68 3.21 -3.27 11.94
CA TRP A 68 3.91 -4.49 12.24
C TRP A 68 4.66 -4.34 13.56
N ASN A 69 4.23 -5.09 14.57
CA ASN A 69 4.84 -5.07 15.88
C ASN A 69 6.23 -5.75 15.84
N ALA A 70 7.15 -5.28 16.68
CA ALA A 70 8.48 -5.88 16.88
C ALA A 70 8.43 -7.36 17.32
N GLU A 71 7.34 -7.79 17.94
CA GLU A 71 7.05 -9.18 18.34
C GLU A 71 6.59 -10.07 17.16
N GLY A 72 6.44 -9.51 15.96
CA GLY A 72 6.24 -10.30 14.73
C GLY A 72 4.77 -10.52 14.33
N TYR A 73 3.86 -9.65 14.75
CA TYR A 73 2.46 -9.69 14.35
C TYR A 73 1.96 -8.32 13.87
N GLY A 74 0.90 -8.34 13.05
CA GLY A 74 0.22 -7.14 12.59
C GLY A 74 -0.85 -6.65 13.58
N ALA A 75 -0.93 -5.34 13.81
CA ALA A 75 -1.95 -4.68 14.62
C ALA A 75 -2.56 -3.49 13.86
N ILE A 76 -3.76 -3.06 14.24
CA ILE A 76 -4.37 -1.82 13.77
C ILE A 76 -4.18 -0.79 14.88
N VAL A 77 -3.53 0.32 14.57
CA VAL A 77 -3.18 1.35 15.56
C VAL A 77 -3.31 2.75 14.96
N GLY A 78 -3.47 3.74 15.84
CA GLY A 78 -3.42 5.14 15.44
C GLY A 78 -2.09 5.47 14.77
N PHE A 79 -2.13 6.22 13.67
CA PHE A 79 -0.92 6.57 12.90
C PHE A 79 0.14 7.28 13.76
N ASP A 80 -0.29 8.01 14.78
CA ASP A 80 0.56 8.75 15.72
C ASP A 80 1.39 7.86 16.65
N TYR A 81 0.94 6.62 16.90
CA TYR A 81 1.67 5.63 17.70
C TYR A 81 2.81 4.96 16.91
N VAL A 82 2.74 5.02 15.58
CA VAL A 82 3.75 4.44 14.70
C VAL A 82 4.86 5.46 14.48
N SER A 83 5.84 5.47 15.38
CA SER A 83 6.98 6.38 15.29
C SER A 83 8.28 5.74 15.76
N PRO A 84 9.45 6.22 15.31
CA PRO A 84 10.75 5.80 15.82
C PRO A 84 10.91 5.97 17.33
N SER A 85 10.12 6.85 17.95
CA SER A 85 10.11 7.05 19.40
C SER A 85 9.37 5.94 20.15
N PHE A 86 8.56 5.14 19.46
CA PHE A 86 7.83 3.98 19.98
C PHE A 86 8.34 2.72 19.26
N SER A 87 9.30 2.02 19.87
CA SER A 87 9.93 0.82 19.29
C SER A 87 9.00 -0.40 19.16
N GLU A 88 7.75 -0.27 19.60
CA GLU A 88 6.74 -1.32 19.51
C GLU A 88 6.39 -1.66 18.06
N TYR A 89 6.40 -0.66 17.17
CA TYR A 89 6.05 -0.83 15.75
C TYR A 89 7.26 -0.56 14.85
N THR A 90 7.57 -1.52 13.98
CA THR A 90 8.76 -1.48 13.12
C THR A 90 8.43 -1.08 11.68
N HIS A 91 7.27 -1.49 11.19
CA HIS A 91 6.79 -1.20 9.85
C HIS A 91 5.31 -0.87 9.88
N TRP A 92 4.80 -0.30 8.80
CA TRP A 92 3.39 0.00 8.65
C TRP A 92 2.96 -0.01 7.18
N LYS A 93 1.66 -0.10 6.95
CA LYS A 93 1.05 0.16 5.64
C LYS A 93 -0.33 0.76 5.80
N ALA A 94 -0.82 1.39 4.74
CA ALA A 94 -2.19 1.91 4.69
C ALA A 94 -3.20 0.77 4.90
N MET A 95 -4.35 1.11 5.49
CA MET A 95 -5.43 0.14 5.64
C MET A 95 -5.96 -0.26 4.25
N PRO A 96 -6.24 -1.56 4.01
CA PRO A 96 -6.87 -1.96 2.77
C PRO A 96 -8.22 -1.26 2.65
N ALA A 97 -8.55 -0.80 1.45
CA ALA A 97 -9.87 -0.24 1.18
C ALA A 97 -10.96 -1.25 1.58
N GLY A 98 -11.97 -0.77 2.29
CA GLY A 98 -13.12 -1.60 2.63
C GLY A 98 -13.83 -2.13 1.39
N PRO A 99 -14.62 -3.22 1.52
CA PRO A 99 -15.36 -3.77 0.40
C PRO A 99 -16.33 -2.72 -0.17
N THR A 100 -16.17 -2.40 -1.45
CA THR A 100 -17.14 -1.58 -2.19
C THR A 100 -18.31 -2.47 -2.61
N GLY A 101 -19.46 -2.32 -1.96
CA GLY A 101 -20.68 -3.05 -2.32
C GLY A 101 -21.53 -3.61 -1.18
N GLN A 102 -21.41 -3.11 0.05
CA GLN A 102 -22.54 -3.22 0.97
C GLN A 102 -23.55 -2.16 0.56
N ASP A 103 -24.49 -2.57 -0.30
CA ASP A 103 -25.76 -1.88 -0.45
C ASP A 103 -26.34 -1.72 0.95
N ALA A 104 -26.23 -0.50 1.48
CA ALA A 104 -27.06 -0.07 2.59
C ALA A 104 -28.49 -0.04 2.05
N CYS A 105 -29.20 -1.15 2.25
CA CYS A 105 -30.66 -1.17 2.21
C CYS A 105 -31.21 -0.35 3.38
#